data_AF-A0A7C1QH39-F1
#
_entry.id   AF-A0A7C1QH39-F1
#
_cell.length_a   1.000
_cell.length_b   1.000
_cell.length_c   1.000
_cell.angle_alpha   90.00
_cell.angle_beta   90.00
_cell.angle_gamma   90.00
#
_symmetry.space_group_name_H-M   'P 1'
#
loop_
_entity.id
_entity.type
_entity.pdbx_description
1 polymer ?
#
loop_
_entity_poly.entity_id
_entity_poly.type
_entity_poly.pdbx_seq_one_letter_code
_entity_poly.pdbx_strand_id
1 'polypeptide(L)'
;MKPYRYKDKIIVNPLMRGGIVPDDVQKRLFEEGWAEVGYSVCFDCIEGRSGLITKPGIKSFLGDVAAFYGGDAAEHTFGCRGAQFSVMNTIRERMTDEKTSE
;
A
#
# COMPACT_ATOMS: atom_id res chain seq x y z
N MET A 1 -13.46 25.03 -14.69
CA MET A 1 -12.60 23.83 -14.63
C MET A 1 -12.94 22.95 -15.83
N LYS A 2 -11.96 22.55 -16.67
CA LYS A 2 -12.26 21.61 -17.77
C LYS A 2 -12.67 20.27 -17.15
N PRO A 3 -13.75 19.62 -17.62
CA PRO A 3 -14.13 18.30 -17.11
C PRO A 3 -13.00 17.30 -17.35
N TYR A 4 -12.77 16.42 -16.38
CA TYR A 4 -11.83 15.32 -16.52
C TYR A 4 -12.19 14.50 -17.76
N ARG A 5 -11.26 14.37 -18.70
CA ARG A 5 -11.48 13.78 -20.04
C ARG A 5 -11.95 12.32 -20.04
N TYR A 6 -11.99 11.68 -18.89
CA TYR A 6 -12.22 10.24 -18.73
C TYR A 6 -13.47 9.89 -17.90
N LYS A 7 -14.11 10.84 -17.21
CA LYS A 7 -15.19 10.53 -16.26
C LYS A 7 -16.45 9.94 -16.91
N ASP A 8 -16.73 10.28 -18.16
CA ASP A 8 -17.88 9.86 -18.94
C ASP A 8 -17.53 8.79 -19.99
N LYS A 9 -16.32 8.22 -19.94
CA LYS A 9 -15.81 7.29 -20.95
C LYS A 9 -15.68 5.88 -20.41
N ILE A 10 -15.81 4.90 -21.32
CA ILE A 10 -15.40 3.53 -21.04
C ILE A 10 -13.86 3.54 -20.96
N ILE A 11 -13.33 3.31 -19.76
CA ILE A 11 -11.90 3.20 -19.53
C ILE A 11 -11.44 1.85 -20.05
N VAL A 12 -10.65 1.84 -21.14
CA VAL A 12 -10.01 0.62 -21.69
C VAL A 12 -8.50 0.58 -21.43
N ASN A 13 -7.91 1.65 -20.87
CA ASN A 13 -6.49 1.69 -20.52
C ASN A 13 -6.19 0.61 -19.45
N PRO A 14 -5.32 -0.38 -19.74
CA PRO A 14 -5.01 -1.47 -18.81
C PRO A 14 -4.53 -1.01 -17.44
N LEU A 15 -3.76 0.08 -17.39
CA LEU A 15 -3.24 0.64 -16.12
C LEU A 15 -4.34 1.21 -15.23
N MET A 16 -5.45 1.67 -15.82
CA MET A 16 -6.53 2.31 -15.08
C MET A 16 -7.63 1.33 -14.65
N ARG A 17 -7.77 0.19 -15.36
CA ARG A 17 -8.83 -0.80 -15.08
C ARG A 17 -8.75 -1.38 -13.67
N GLY A 18 -7.55 -1.80 -13.25
CA GLY A 18 -7.34 -2.40 -11.93
C GLY A 18 -7.38 -1.38 -10.78
N GLY A 19 -7.34 -0.07 -11.07
CA GLY A 19 -7.40 1.00 -10.08
C GLY A 19 -8.82 1.54 -9.83
N ILE A 20 -9.85 0.95 -10.43
CA ILE A 20 -11.24 1.36 -10.19
C ILE A 20 -11.66 0.87 -8.81
N VAL A 21 -11.92 1.80 -7.90
CA VAL A 21 -12.39 1.50 -6.55
C VAL A 21 -13.84 1.01 -6.62
N PRO A 22 -14.20 -0.12 -5.97
CA PRO A 22 -15.58 -0.61 -5.92
C PRO A 22 -16.56 0.42 -5.33
N ASP A 23 -17.80 0.45 -5.84
CA ASP A 23 -18.81 1.46 -5.46
C ASP A 23 -19.16 1.44 -3.97
N ASP A 24 -19.23 0.25 -3.37
CA ASP A 24 -19.48 0.06 -1.94
C ASP A 24 -18.33 0.60 -1.08
N VAL A 25 -17.08 0.40 -1.52
CA VAL A 25 -15.89 0.94 -0.85
C VAL A 25 -15.87 2.47 -0.95
N GLN A 26 -16.21 3.04 -2.12
CA GLN A 26 -16.32 4.49 -2.28
C GLN A 26 -17.34 5.07 -1.29
N LYS A 27 -18.54 4.49 -1.20
CA LYS A 27 -19.59 4.95 -0.28
C LYS A 27 -19.12 4.91 1.17
N ARG A 28 -18.59 3.77 1.62
CA ARG A 28 -18.09 3.60 2.99
C ARG A 28 -16.99 4.59 3.34
N LEU A 29 -16.07 4.87 2.41
CA LEU A 29 -14.98 5.83 2.63
C LEU A 29 -15.52 7.24 2.99
N PHE A 30 -16.61 7.66 2.36
CA PHE A 30 -17.24 8.96 2.64
C PHE A 30 -18.20 8.91 3.82
N GLU A 31 -19.08 7.90 3.87
CA GLU A 31 -20.10 7.76 4.93
C GLU A 31 -19.48 7.53 6.31
N GLU A 32 -18.35 6.81 6.38
CA GLU A 32 -17.60 6.60 7.64
C GLU A 32 -16.59 7.73 7.93
N GLY A 33 -16.55 8.80 7.12
CA GLY A 33 -15.72 9.99 7.37
C GLY A 33 -14.22 9.81 7.15
N TRP A 34 -13.77 8.69 6.57
CA TRP A 34 -12.34 8.41 6.32
C TRP A 34 -11.69 9.43 5.37
N ALA A 35 -12.47 10.05 4.48
CA ALA A 35 -11.98 11.09 3.57
C ALA A 35 -11.74 12.46 4.23
N GLU A 36 -12.24 12.68 5.45
CA GLU A 36 -12.11 13.95 6.18
C GLU A 36 -10.85 14.00 7.05
N VAL A 37 -10.26 12.84 7.34
CA VAL A 37 -9.12 12.70 8.25
C VAL A 37 -7.83 12.42 7.48
N GLY A 38 -6.94 13.42 7.42
CA GLY A 38 -5.57 13.23 6.93
C GLY A 38 -4.73 12.39 7.89
N TYR A 39 -3.89 11.51 7.36
CA TYR A 39 -2.99 10.66 8.16
C TYR A 39 -3.71 9.86 9.27
N SER A 40 -4.92 9.38 8.99
CA SER A 40 -5.76 8.64 9.95
C SER A 40 -5.04 7.47 10.63
N VAL A 41 -4.15 6.80 9.89
CA VAL A 41 -3.32 5.69 10.37
C VAL A 41 -2.17 6.16 11.29
N CYS A 42 -1.65 7.38 11.11
CA CYS A 42 -0.48 7.84 11.84
C CYS A 42 -0.77 8.14 13.31
N PHE A 43 -2.02 8.39 13.68
CA PHE A 43 -2.41 8.61 15.08
C PHE A 43 -2.00 7.43 15.98
N ASP A 44 -2.20 6.20 15.49
CA ASP A 44 -1.89 4.96 16.21
C ASP A 44 -0.51 4.38 15.85
N CYS A 45 0.29 5.09 15.05
CA CYS A 45 1.62 4.65 14.61
C CYS A 45 2.71 4.95 15.65
N ILE A 46 2.61 4.33 16.83
CA ILE A 46 3.52 4.61 17.96
C ILE A 46 4.95 4.12 17.70
N GLU A 47 5.09 2.99 17.03
CA GLU A 47 6.40 2.36 16.77
C GLU A 47 7.13 2.95 15.56
N GLY A 48 6.55 3.94 14.89
CA GLY A 48 7.11 4.50 13.65
C GLY A 48 7.09 3.52 12.47
N ARG A 49 6.35 2.41 12.58
CA ARG A 49 6.20 1.40 11.53
C ARG A 49 4.73 1.08 11.30
N SER A 50 4.18 1.59 10.21
CA SER A 50 2.76 1.47 9.85
C SER A 50 2.27 0.03 9.69
N GLY A 51 3.16 -0.91 9.30
CA GLY A 51 2.81 -2.33 9.16
C GLY A 51 2.45 -3.02 10.48
N LEU A 52 2.84 -2.45 11.62
CA LEU A 52 2.57 -3.03 12.95
C LEU A 52 1.26 -2.57 13.56
N ILE A 53 0.59 -1.61 12.93
CA ILE A 53 -0.63 -1.00 13.45
C ILE A 53 -1.76 -2.03 13.51
N THR A 54 -2.32 -2.21 14.71
CA THR A 54 -3.47 -3.09 14.96
C THR A 54 -4.81 -2.36 14.95
N LYS A 55 -4.79 -1.03 15.02
CA LYS A 55 -5.96 -0.15 14.91
C LYS A 55 -5.57 1.06 14.04
N PRO A 56 -6.08 1.18 12.80
CA PRO A 56 -6.86 0.18 12.05
C PRO A 56 -6.08 -1.13 11.82
N GLY A 57 -6.77 -2.23 11.47
CA GLY A 57 -6.20 -3.58 11.36
C GLY A 57 -5.22 -3.81 10.19
N ILE A 58 -4.15 -3.02 10.10
CA ILE A 58 -3.14 -3.10 9.04
C ILE A 58 -2.32 -4.38 9.17
N LYS A 59 -1.88 -4.71 10.39
CA LYS A 59 -1.10 -5.93 10.64
C LYS A 59 -1.83 -7.20 10.20
N SER A 60 -3.12 -7.31 10.52
CA SER A 60 -3.94 -8.44 10.09
C SER A 60 -4.15 -8.44 8.58
N PHE A 61 -4.42 -7.27 7.98
CA PHE A 61 -4.56 -7.14 6.54
C PHE A 61 -3.30 -7.58 5.78
N LEU A 62 -2.10 -7.20 6.26
CA LEU A 62 -0.85 -7.66 5.67
C LEU A 62 -0.66 -9.18 5.82
N GLY A 63 -1.12 -9.77 6.93
CA GLY A 63 -1.17 -11.22 7.10
C GLY A 63 -2.07 -11.90 6.06
N ASP A 64 -3.26 -11.35 5.82
CA ASP A 64 -4.19 -11.85 4.80
C ASP A 64 -3.59 -11.75 3.39
N VAL A 65 -2.88 -10.65 3.08
CA VAL A 65 -2.17 -10.47 1.81
C VAL A 65 -1.06 -11.50 1.65
N ALA A 66 -0.25 -11.75 2.69
CA ALA A 66 0.79 -12.77 2.64
C ALA A 66 0.21 -14.15 2.35
N ALA A 67 -0.86 -14.53 3.07
CA ALA A 67 -1.56 -15.79 2.86
C ALA A 67 -2.16 -15.91 1.45
N PHE A 68 -2.75 -14.83 0.92
CA PHE A 68 -3.32 -14.82 -0.43
C PHE A 68 -2.28 -15.11 -1.52
N TYR A 69 -1.06 -14.61 -1.37
CA TYR A 69 0.04 -14.85 -2.32
C TYR A 69 0.90 -16.09 -1.98
N GLY A 70 0.61 -16.80 -0.89
CA GLY A 70 1.39 -17.95 -0.43
C GLY A 70 2.79 -17.59 0.09
N GLY A 71 2.97 -16.37 0.62
CA GLY A 71 4.21 -15.90 1.22
C GLY A 71 4.18 -15.91 2.76
N ASP A 72 5.35 -15.75 3.38
CA ASP A 72 5.49 -15.73 4.84
C ASP A 72 5.09 -14.38 5.46
N ALA A 73 5.33 -13.28 4.75
CA ALA A 73 5.06 -11.92 5.20
C ALA A 73 4.77 -10.99 4.01
N ALA A 74 4.07 -9.90 4.28
CA ALA A 74 3.81 -8.83 3.31
C ALA A 74 4.11 -7.46 3.91
N GLU A 75 4.57 -6.54 3.07
CA GLU A 75 4.83 -5.16 3.42
C GLU A 75 4.15 -4.24 2.39
N HIS A 76 3.51 -3.17 2.87
CA HIS A 76 3.00 -2.13 1.96
C HIS A 76 4.12 -1.15 1.61
N THR A 77 4.09 -0.69 0.37
CA THR A 77 5.11 0.23 -0.18
C THR A 77 4.43 1.29 -1.04
N PHE A 78 5.19 2.32 -1.45
CA PHE A 78 4.73 3.33 -2.41
C PHE A 78 4.72 2.79 -3.86
N GLY A 79 4.00 1.68 -4.06
CA GLY A 79 3.87 0.99 -5.34
C GLY A 79 5.04 0.07 -5.69
N CYS A 80 4.88 -0.66 -6.80
CA CYS A 80 5.80 -1.73 -7.20
C CYS A 80 7.26 -1.28 -7.37
N ARG A 81 7.49 -0.07 -7.88
CA ARG A 81 8.85 0.47 -8.05
C ARG A 81 9.54 0.72 -6.71
N GLY A 82 8.79 1.16 -5.70
CA GLY A 82 9.29 1.29 -4.33
C GLY A 82 9.69 -0.06 -3.76
N ALA A 83 8.83 -1.07 -3.90
CA ALA A 83 9.14 -2.45 -3.46
C ALA A 83 10.40 -3.02 -4.14
N GLN A 84 10.50 -2.86 -5.46
CA GLN A 84 11.68 -3.28 -6.23
C GLN A 84 12.96 -2.62 -5.69
N PHE A 85 12.94 -1.30 -5.47
CA PHE A 85 14.06 -0.58 -4.91
C PHE A 85 14.42 -1.08 -3.51
N SER A 86 13.45 -1.22 -2.62
CA SER A 86 13.69 -1.72 -1.25
C SER A 86 14.37 -3.08 -1.26
N VAL A 87 13.87 -4.04 -2.04
CA VAL A 87 14.47 -5.38 -2.13
C VAL A 87 15.89 -5.31 -2.69
N MET A 88 16.09 -4.65 -3.84
CA MET A 88 17.40 -4.58 -4.48
C MET A 88 18.44 -3.87 -3.61
N ASN A 89 18.06 -2.75 -2.99
CA ASN A 89 18.97 -1.97 -2.16
C ASN A 89 19.34 -2.72 -0.88
N THR A 90 18.36 -3.31 -0.18
CA THR A 90 18.60 -4.06 1.06
C THR A 90 19.48 -5.29 0.81
N ILE A 91 19.27 -6.02 -0.29
CA ILE A 91 20.13 -7.16 -0.64
C ILE A 91 21.56 -6.68 -0.97
N ARG A 92 21.70 -5.60 -1.75
CA ARG A 92 23.01 -5.01 -2.09
C ARG A 92 23.80 -4.63 -0.83
N GLU A 93 23.15 -3.94 0.10
CA GLU A 93 23.76 -3.51 1.38
C GLU A 93 24.23 -4.72 2.19
N ARG A 94 23.35 -5.71 2.38
CA ARG A 94 23.68 -6.92 3.13
C ARG A 94 24.88 -7.68 2.54
N MET A 95 24.94 -7.81 1.21
CA MET A 95 26.07 -8.45 0.53
C MET A 95 27.38 -7.66 0.64
N THR A 96 27.31 -6.35 0.86
CA THR A 96 28.50 -5.48 1.01
C THR A 96 29.06 -5.60 2.43
N ASP A 97 28.19 -5.66 3.43
CA ASP A 97 28.57 -5.79 4.84
C ASP A 97 29.25 -7.15 5.11
N GLU A 98 28.74 -8.23 4.51
CA GLU A 98 29.33 -9.57 4.60
C GLU A 98 30.76 -9.60 4.02
N LYS A 99 30.98 -8.97 2.86
CA LYS A 99 32.32 -8.88 2.24
C LYS A 99 33.32 -8.01 3.00
N THR A 100 32.84 -7.09 3.82
CA THR A 100 33.70 -6.19 4.61
C THR A 100 34.04 -6.80 5.97
N SER A 101 33.32 -7.85 6.37
CA SER A 101 33.49 -8.57 7.63
C SER A 101 34.40 -9.81 7.50
N GLU A 102 34.79 -10.16 6.27
CA GLU A 102 35.84 -11.14 5.92
C GLU A 102 37.20 -10.45 5.71
#